data_AF-A0A3L7WP96-F1
#
_entry.id   AF-A0A3L7WP96-F1
#
_cell.length_a   1.000
_cell.length_b   1.000
_cell.length_c   1.000
_cell.angle_alpha   90.00
_cell.angle_beta   90.00
_cell.angle_gamma   90.00
#
_symmetry.space_group_name_H-M   'P 1'
#
loop_
_entity.id
_entity.type
_entity.pdbx_description
1 polymer ?
#
loop_
_entity_poly.entity_id
_entity_poly.type
_entity_poly.pdbx_seq_one_letter_code
_entity_poly.pdbx_strand_id
1 'polypeptide(L)'
;MQSLNALRRRKSNSTLVTNTLLVLLSGVVLVVALLIQFPLIGQVELIAGEVAQQDILAPRRITYESAVRTERARERAVQAVPDFYDPPQSRIRRTQVNEARDGLAFIDTVRQDSLASVETKIGYLQAINDISISQAMAEQILGLSVEAWSAVQVEVPLVLDQIMQEEVRETSLTSARRKVAVLISPDLDDDASAVTIELARALIRPNSFLNTERTDELRQQAREAVQPEINV
;
A
#
# COMPACT_ATOMS: atom_id res chain seq x y z
N MET A 1 -43.84 -69.21 -76.02
CA MET A 1 -42.48 -69.32 -75.44
C MET A 1 -41.51 -68.20 -75.94
N GLN A 2 -41.97 -66.96 -76.21
CA GLN A 2 -41.06 -65.88 -76.65
C GLN A 2 -41.35 -64.46 -76.12
N SER A 3 -42.45 -64.21 -75.39
CA SER A 3 -42.83 -62.84 -74.97
C SER A 3 -42.36 -62.42 -73.56
N LEU A 4 -41.78 -63.30 -72.75
CA LEU A 4 -41.38 -62.99 -71.36
C LEU A 4 -39.90 -62.57 -71.19
N ASN A 5 -39.04 -62.79 -72.19
CA ASN A 5 -37.61 -62.48 -72.10
C ASN A 5 -37.25 -61.02 -72.46
N ALA A 6 -38.15 -60.27 -73.11
CA ALA A 6 -37.89 -58.88 -73.50
C ALA A 6 -37.99 -57.89 -72.32
N LEU A 7 -38.86 -58.17 -71.35
CA LEU A 7 -39.09 -57.29 -70.19
C LEU A 7 -38.03 -57.44 -69.07
N ARG A 8 -37.33 -58.58 -69.01
CA ARG A 8 -36.27 -58.83 -68.02
C ARG A 8 -34.92 -58.19 -68.38
N ARG A 9 -34.59 -58.11 -69.67
CA ARG A 9 -33.38 -57.39 -70.17
C ARG A 9 -33.46 -55.88 -70.00
N ARG A 10 -34.66 -55.28 -70.15
CA ARG A 10 -34.86 -53.83 -70.00
C ARG A 10 -34.68 -53.34 -68.55
N LYS A 11 -35.10 -54.16 -67.56
CA LYS A 11 -34.99 -53.86 -66.12
C LYS A 11 -33.57 -54.04 -65.58
N SER A 12 -32.80 -55.01 -66.10
CA SER A 12 -31.41 -55.25 -65.69
C SER A 12 -30.45 -54.17 -66.23
N ASN A 13 -30.69 -53.68 -67.44
CA ASN A 13 -29.89 -52.60 -68.01
C ASN A 13 -30.18 -51.27 -67.31
N SER A 14 -31.43 -51.01 -66.88
CA SER A 14 -31.74 -49.79 -66.11
C SER A 14 -31.10 -49.80 -64.73
N THR A 15 -31.06 -50.94 -64.03
CA THR A 15 -30.41 -51.05 -62.70
C THR A 15 -28.88 -50.93 -62.77
N LEU A 16 -28.27 -51.44 -63.85
CA LEU A 16 -26.83 -51.27 -64.10
C LEU A 16 -26.50 -49.81 -64.42
N VAL A 17 -27.30 -49.15 -65.27
CA VAL A 17 -27.13 -47.73 -65.61
C VAL A 17 -27.33 -46.83 -64.39
N THR A 18 -28.33 -47.10 -63.54
CA THR A 18 -28.53 -46.34 -62.28
C THR A 18 -27.40 -46.57 -61.29
N ASN A 19 -26.86 -47.78 -61.18
CA ASN A 19 -25.72 -48.04 -60.30
C ASN A 19 -24.44 -47.37 -60.81
N THR A 20 -24.19 -47.38 -62.12
CA THR A 20 -23.05 -46.63 -62.70
C THR A 20 -23.20 -45.13 -62.51
N LEU A 21 -24.43 -44.60 -62.62
CA LEU A 21 -24.73 -43.18 -62.37
C LEU A 21 -24.53 -42.82 -60.90
N LEU A 22 -24.95 -43.68 -59.97
CA LEU A 22 -24.74 -43.49 -58.53
C LEU A 22 -23.26 -43.53 -58.15
N VAL A 23 -22.48 -44.46 -58.73
CA VAL A 23 -21.02 -44.52 -58.52
C VAL A 23 -20.35 -43.25 -59.05
N LEU A 24 -20.71 -42.79 -60.26
CA LEU A 24 -20.21 -41.52 -60.80
C LEU A 24 -20.58 -40.32 -59.92
N LEU A 25 -21.84 -40.25 -59.47
CA LEU A 25 -22.30 -39.18 -58.59
C LEU A 25 -21.57 -39.20 -57.25
N SER A 26 -21.35 -40.38 -56.67
CA SER A 26 -20.59 -40.52 -55.42
C SER A 26 -19.12 -40.13 -55.59
N GLY A 27 -18.51 -40.41 -56.75
CA GLY A 27 -17.17 -39.96 -57.10
C GLY A 27 -17.08 -38.44 -57.23
N VAL A 28 -18.08 -37.81 -57.87
CA VAL A 28 -18.15 -36.34 -57.96
C VAL A 28 -18.33 -35.72 -56.58
N VAL A 29 -19.21 -36.26 -55.74
CA VAL A 29 -19.41 -35.79 -54.37
C VAL A 29 -18.12 -35.95 -53.54
N LEU A 30 -17.39 -37.05 -53.70
CA LEU A 30 -16.11 -37.27 -53.02
C LEU A 30 -15.05 -36.24 -53.47
N VAL A 31 -14.95 -35.97 -54.77
CA VAL A 31 -14.02 -34.96 -55.31
C VAL A 31 -14.38 -33.57 -54.79
N VAL A 32 -15.66 -33.21 -54.77
CA VAL A 32 -16.13 -31.92 -54.23
C VAL A 32 -15.86 -31.83 -52.72
N ALA A 33 -16.10 -32.90 -51.96
CA ALA A 33 -15.81 -32.95 -50.53
C ALA A 33 -14.30 -32.80 -50.23
N LEU A 34 -13.44 -33.43 -51.04
CA LEU A 34 -11.98 -33.29 -50.93
C LEU A 34 -11.51 -31.87 -51.28
N LEU A 35 -12.11 -31.22 -52.27
CA LEU A 35 -11.81 -29.83 -52.64
C LEU A 35 -12.24 -28.82 -51.57
N ILE A 36 -13.26 -29.13 -50.76
CA ILE A 36 -13.67 -28.29 -49.62
C ILE A 36 -12.71 -28.48 -48.43
N GLN A 37 -12.18 -29.69 -48.21
CA GLN A 37 -11.25 -29.97 -47.12
C GLN A 37 -9.81 -29.53 -47.39
N PHE A 38 -9.40 -29.43 -48.66
CA PHE A 38 -8.12 -28.83 -49.04
C PHE A 38 -8.34 -27.38 -49.47
N PRO A 39 -8.12 -26.38 -48.59
CA PRO A 39 -8.12 -25.00 -49.03
C PRO A 39 -6.95 -24.83 -50.01
N LEU A 40 -7.25 -24.77 -51.31
CA LEU A 40 -6.35 -24.27 -52.37
C LEU A 40 -6.02 -22.77 -52.19
N ILE A 41 -6.55 -22.15 -51.14
CA ILE A 41 -6.41 -20.73 -50.83
C ILE A 41 -5.30 -20.59 -49.80
N GLY A 42 -4.13 -20.13 -50.23
CA GLY A 42 -3.01 -19.82 -49.35
C GLY A 42 -1.63 -19.80 -50.01
N GLN A 43 -1.48 -20.23 -51.25
CA GLN A 43 -0.21 -20.10 -51.96
C GLN A 43 -0.12 -18.69 -52.55
N VAL A 44 0.47 -17.77 -51.79
CA VAL A 44 0.87 -16.46 -52.32
C VAL A 44 2.09 -16.72 -53.20
N GLU A 45 1.91 -16.58 -54.52
CA GLU A 45 3.00 -16.71 -55.49
C GLU A 45 3.88 -15.45 -55.38
N LEU A 46 4.89 -15.52 -54.52
CA LEU A 46 5.82 -14.42 -54.27
C LEU A 46 6.98 -14.51 -55.26
N ILE A 47 7.11 -13.50 -56.12
CA ILE A 47 8.27 -13.34 -57.00
C ILE A 47 9.34 -12.57 -56.23
N ALA A 48 10.53 -13.14 -56.12
CA ALA A 48 11.65 -12.51 -55.41
C ALA A 48 12.03 -11.18 -56.08
N GLY A 49 11.82 -10.06 -55.36
CA GLY A 49 12.12 -8.70 -55.84
C GLY A 49 10.91 -7.76 -55.90
N GLU A 50 9.69 -8.26 -55.76
CA GLU A 50 8.47 -7.43 -55.73
C GLU A 50 8.02 -7.09 -54.30
N VAL A 51 7.40 -5.92 -54.15
CA VAL A 51 6.84 -5.46 -52.87
C VAL A 51 5.45 -6.07 -52.68
N ALA A 52 5.17 -6.61 -51.48
CA ALA A 52 3.87 -7.19 -51.17
C ALA A 52 2.74 -6.15 -51.27
N GLN A 53 1.67 -6.49 -52.01
CA GLN A 53 0.53 -5.58 -52.23
C GLN A 53 -0.51 -5.61 -51.09
N GLN A 54 -0.37 -6.54 -50.14
CA GLN A 54 -1.26 -6.69 -49.00
C GLN A 54 -0.48 -7.16 -47.77
N ASP A 55 -0.95 -6.75 -46.59
CA ASP A 55 -0.36 -7.18 -45.31
C ASP A 55 -0.61 -8.67 -45.09
N ILE A 56 0.46 -9.44 -44.94
CA ILE A 56 0.39 -10.87 -44.62
C ILE A 56 0.45 -11.01 -43.11
N LEU A 57 -0.68 -11.38 -42.49
CA LEU A 57 -0.78 -11.59 -41.04
C LEU A 57 -0.46 -13.03 -40.66
N ALA A 58 0.06 -13.22 -39.44
CA ALA A 58 0.37 -14.54 -38.92
C ALA A 58 -0.91 -15.40 -38.78
N PRO A 59 -0.91 -16.68 -39.20
CA PRO A 59 -2.08 -17.57 -39.13
C PRO A 59 -2.58 -17.85 -37.70
N ARG A 60 -1.74 -17.60 -36.68
CA ARG A 60 -2.06 -17.78 -35.27
C ARG A 60 -1.35 -16.73 -34.42
N ARG A 61 -2.01 -16.32 -33.34
CA ARG A 61 -1.43 -15.46 -32.31
C ARG A 61 -0.50 -16.30 -31.44
N ILE A 62 0.75 -15.85 -31.28
CA ILE A 62 1.72 -16.47 -30.39
C ILE A 62 1.86 -15.56 -29.18
N THR A 63 1.25 -15.96 -28.07
CA THR A 63 1.46 -15.31 -26.78
C THR A 63 2.63 -15.96 -26.06
N TYR A 64 3.49 -15.14 -25.46
CA TYR A 64 4.57 -15.64 -24.61
C TYR A 64 4.62 -14.87 -23.28
N GLU A 65 5.05 -15.55 -22.24
CA GLU A 65 5.29 -14.94 -20.94
C GLU A 65 6.55 -14.07 -21.02
N SER A 66 6.41 -12.78 -20.73
CA SER A 66 7.55 -11.88 -20.72
C SER A 66 8.13 -11.80 -19.32
N ALA A 67 9.29 -12.45 -19.11
CA ALA A 67 10.02 -12.39 -17.84
C ALA A 67 10.37 -10.94 -17.44
N VAL A 68 10.77 -10.10 -18.40
CA VAL A 68 11.12 -8.69 -18.14
C VAL A 68 9.92 -7.88 -17.68
N ARG A 69 8.76 -8.06 -18.31
CA ARG A 69 7.53 -7.34 -17.91
C ARG A 69 7.00 -7.82 -16.57
N THR A 70 7.05 -9.13 -16.33
CA THR A 70 6.70 -9.73 -15.05
C THR A 70 7.57 -9.19 -13.92
N GLU A 71 8.89 -9.08 -14.14
CA GLU A 71 9.78 -8.53 -13.10
C GLU A 71 9.53 -7.03 -12.87
N ARG A 72 9.29 -6.25 -13.91
CA ARG A 72 8.87 -4.84 -13.76
C ARG A 72 7.52 -4.71 -13.03
N ALA A 73 6.60 -5.64 -13.23
CA ALA A 73 5.33 -5.67 -12.52
C ALA A 73 5.54 -5.99 -11.04
N ARG A 74 6.43 -6.93 -10.72
CA ARG A 74 6.86 -7.26 -9.35
C ARG A 74 7.52 -6.07 -8.65
N GLU A 75 8.47 -5.39 -9.31
CA GLU A 75 9.12 -4.20 -8.77
C GLU A 75 8.11 -3.09 -8.45
N ARG A 76 7.17 -2.83 -9.37
CA ARG A 76 6.07 -1.87 -9.14
C ARG A 76 5.20 -2.28 -7.96
N ALA A 77 4.86 -3.57 -7.84
CA ALA A 77 4.08 -4.08 -6.72
C ALA A 77 4.80 -3.90 -5.39
N VAL A 78 6.10 -4.22 -5.32
CA VAL A 78 6.95 -4.02 -4.13
C VAL A 78 7.03 -2.55 -3.73
N GLN A 79 7.24 -1.64 -4.70
CA GLN A 79 7.31 -0.20 -4.44
C GLN A 79 5.97 0.41 -4.00
N ALA A 80 4.85 -0.21 -4.38
CA ALA A 80 3.52 0.22 -3.95
C ALA A 80 3.18 -0.20 -2.51
N VAL A 81 3.95 -1.10 -1.89
CA VAL A 81 3.73 -1.50 -0.50
C VAL A 81 4.18 -0.38 0.43
N PRO A 82 3.26 0.24 1.20
CA PRO A 82 3.63 1.26 2.18
C PRO A 82 4.41 0.65 3.34
N ASP A 83 5.25 1.47 3.95
CA ASP A 83 5.98 1.12 5.16
C ASP A 83 5.02 0.77 6.31
N PHE A 84 5.28 -0.35 7.00
CA PHE A 84 4.49 -0.80 8.14
C PHE A 84 5.11 -0.31 9.45
N TYR A 85 4.30 0.32 10.30
CA TYR A 85 4.72 0.83 11.59
C TYR A 85 4.10 0.02 12.72
N ASP A 86 4.86 -0.21 13.79
CA ASP A 86 4.35 -0.88 14.97
C ASP A 86 3.31 -0.03 15.71
N PRO A 87 2.34 -0.66 16.39
CA PRO A 87 1.42 0.05 17.26
C PRO A 87 2.14 0.89 18.34
N PRO A 88 1.51 1.95 18.87
CA PRO A 88 2.10 2.81 19.89
C PRO A 88 2.64 2.02 21.09
N GLN A 89 3.94 2.13 21.35
CA GLN A 89 4.60 1.40 22.42
C GLN A 89 4.23 1.98 23.79
N SER A 90 3.40 1.25 24.52
CA SER A 90 2.94 1.65 25.88
C SER A 90 4.06 1.85 26.90
N ARG A 91 5.24 1.25 26.68
CA ARG A 91 6.41 1.44 27.55
C ARG A 91 6.94 2.87 27.46
N ILE A 92 7.05 3.42 26.25
CA ILE A 92 7.57 4.78 26.02
C ILE A 92 6.63 5.80 26.63
N ARG A 93 5.32 5.66 26.41
CA ARG A 93 4.31 6.50 27.08
C ARG A 93 4.49 6.52 28.60
N ARG A 94 4.57 5.35 29.22
CA ARG A 94 4.76 5.23 30.67
C ARG A 94 6.05 5.89 31.16
N THR A 95 7.15 5.71 30.42
CA THR A 95 8.43 6.37 30.73
C THR A 95 8.29 7.89 30.66
N GLN A 96 7.74 8.46 29.58
CA GLN A 96 7.60 9.91 29.43
C GLN A 96 6.66 10.52 30.48
N VAL A 97 5.58 9.83 30.84
CA VAL A 97 4.66 10.29 31.90
C VAL A 97 5.35 10.29 33.27
N ASN A 98 6.24 9.34 33.54
CA ASN A 98 7.01 9.33 34.79
C ASN A 98 8.10 10.41 34.79
N GLU A 99 8.83 10.58 33.69
CA GLU A 99 9.80 11.67 33.52
C GLU A 99 9.14 13.05 33.70
N ALA A 100 7.91 13.21 33.19
CA ALA A 100 7.13 14.42 33.42
C ALA A 100 6.89 14.68 34.91
N ARG A 101 6.46 13.66 35.65
CA ARG A 101 6.20 13.76 37.09
C ARG A 101 7.46 14.09 37.88
N ASP A 102 8.57 13.42 37.54
CA ASP A 102 9.85 13.64 38.22
C ASP A 102 10.38 15.06 37.94
N GLY A 103 10.28 15.53 36.70
CA GLY A 103 10.63 16.90 36.33
C GLY A 103 9.76 17.93 37.05
N LEU A 104 8.45 17.73 37.09
CA LEU A 104 7.52 18.61 37.80
C LEU A 104 7.78 18.65 39.32
N ALA A 105 8.15 17.52 39.93
CA ALA A 105 8.52 17.45 41.35
C ALA A 105 9.83 18.21 41.65
N PHE A 106 10.80 18.13 40.74
CA PHE A 106 12.03 18.93 40.84
C PHE A 106 11.73 20.43 40.73
N ILE A 107 10.91 20.85 39.75
CA ILE A 107 10.51 22.25 39.59
C ILE A 107 9.79 22.76 40.85
N ASP A 108 8.93 21.95 41.45
CA ASP A 108 8.23 22.29 42.69
C ASP A 108 9.20 22.50 43.86
N THR A 109 10.21 21.64 43.98
CA THR A 109 11.28 21.80 44.98
C THR A 109 12.02 23.12 44.79
N VAL A 110 12.36 23.48 43.55
CA VAL A 110 13.04 24.74 43.21
C VAL A 110 12.15 25.95 43.51
N ARG A 111 10.84 25.86 43.25
CA ARG A 111 9.86 26.92 43.56
C ARG A 111 9.81 27.19 45.07
N GLN A 112 9.77 26.13 45.88
CA GLN A 112 9.66 26.20 47.33
C GLN A 112 10.96 26.54 48.07
N ASP A 113 12.11 26.53 47.38
CA ASP A 113 13.40 26.92 47.98
C ASP A 113 13.41 28.41 48.35
N SER A 114 13.30 28.73 49.63
CA SER A 114 13.34 30.12 50.13
C SER A 114 14.75 30.69 50.28
N LEU A 115 15.79 29.86 50.17
CA LEU A 115 17.19 30.26 50.35
C LEU A 115 17.84 30.67 49.02
N ALA A 116 17.34 30.16 47.89
CA ALA A 116 17.83 30.49 46.55
C ALA A 116 17.29 31.82 46.02
N SER A 117 18.16 32.62 45.37
CA SER A 117 17.73 33.81 44.62
C SER A 117 16.94 33.42 43.37
N VAL A 118 16.12 34.34 42.85
CA VAL A 118 15.34 34.11 41.61
C VAL A 118 16.26 33.71 40.43
N GLU A 119 17.41 34.38 40.29
CA GLU A 119 18.39 34.06 39.25
C GLU A 119 18.97 32.64 39.40
N THR A 120 19.23 32.22 40.65
CA THR A 120 19.68 30.85 40.94
C THR A 120 18.61 29.83 40.60
N LYS A 121 17.34 30.10 40.93
CA LYS A 121 16.20 29.24 40.59
C LYS A 121 16.06 29.09 39.08
N ILE A 122 16.14 30.18 38.31
CA ILE A 122 16.12 30.13 36.85
C ILE A 122 17.26 29.23 36.33
N GLY A 123 18.47 29.37 36.87
CA GLY A 123 19.60 28.51 36.54
C GLY A 123 19.32 27.02 36.81
N TYR A 124 18.69 26.68 37.93
CA TYR A 124 18.28 25.30 38.24
C TYR A 124 17.23 24.77 37.26
N LEU A 125 16.24 25.59 36.88
CA LEU A 125 15.21 25.19 35.91
C LEU A 125 15.80 24.97 34.52
N GLN A 126 16.74 25.80 34.10
CA GLN A 126 17.44 25.66 32.81
C GLN A 126 18.39 24.47 32.75
N ALA A 127 18.84 23.98 33.91
CA ALA A 127 19.71 22.81 34.02
C ALA A 127 18.95 21.47 34.02
N ILE A 128 17.62 21.49 33.95
CA ILE A 128 16.81 20.27 33.85
C ILE A 128 17.15 19.56 32.54
N ASN A 129 17.64 18.33 32.65
CA ASN A 129 17.86 17.49 31.49
C ASN A 129 16.52 17.11 30.86
N ASP A 130 16.50 16.88 29.55
CA ASP A 130 15.33 16.45 28.76
C ASP A 130 14.25 17.52 28.46
N ILE A 131 14.24 18.65 29.16
CA ILE A 131 13.32 19.78 28.94
C ILE A 131 14.11 21.07 28.70
N SER A 132 14.02 21.63 27.49
CA SER A 132 14.62 22.93 27.18
C SER A 132 13.76 24.08 27.73
N ILE A 133 13.99 24.49 28.98
CA ILE A 133 13.29 25.62 29.60
C ILE A 133 13.99 26.93 29.22
N SER A 134 13.31 27.82 28.50
CA SER A 134 13.82 29.16 28.19
C SER A 134 13.79 30.06 29.43
N GLN A 135 14.55 31.15 29.44
CA GLN A 135 14.50 32.13 30.54
C GLN A 135 13.07 32.66 30.78
N ALA A 136 12.38 33.04 29.70
CA ALA A 136 11.00 33.54 29.79
C ALA A 136 10.05 32.50 30.40
N MET A 137 10.21 31.23 30.03
CA MET A 137 9.41 30.13 30.58
C MET A 137 9.74 29.88 32.06
N ALA A 138 11.01 29.96 32.46
CA ALA A 138 11.40 29.83 33.86
C ALA A 138 10.79 30.96 34.71
N GLU A 139 10.80 32.19 34.21
CA GLU A 139 10.17 33.34 34.87
C GLU A 139 8.65 33.16 34.99
N GLN A 140 7.97 32.69 33.94
CA GLN A 140 6.55 32.35 33.99
C GLN A 140 6.27 31.26 35.03
N ILE A 141 7.03 30.16 34.99
CA ILE A 141 6.91 29.06 35.96
C ILE A 141 7.05 29.59 37.38
N LEU A 142 8.04 30.44 37.66
CA LEU A 142 8.26 31.02 39.00
C LEU A 142 7.16 32.01 39.40
N GLY A 143 6.57 32.72 38.44
CA GLY A 143 5.50 33.70 38.65
C GLY A 143 4.11 33.11 38.95
N LEU A 144 3.87 31.83 38.64
CA LEU A 144 2.59 31.17 38.91
C LEU A 144 2.24 31.14 40.40
N SER A 145 0.93 31.23 40.71
CA SER A 145 0.42 30.97 42.06
C SER A 145 0.60 29.49 42.46
N VAL A 146 0.41 29.19 43.74
CA VAL A 146 0.49 27.80 44.23
C VAL A 146 -0.62 26.94 43.62
N GLU A 147 -1.82 27.50 43.49
CA GLU A 147 -3.00 26.85 42.91
C GLU A 147 -2.80 26.61 41.41
N ALA A 148 -2.32 27.62 40.68
CA ALA A 148 -2.04 27.51 39.25
C ALA A 148 -0.95 26.46 38.98
N TRP A 149 0.12 26.45 39.77
CA TRP A 149 1.17 25.44 39.66
C TRP A 149 0.67 24.03 39.98
N SER A 150 -0.17 23.87 41.01
CA SER A 150 -0.78 22.57 41.31
C SER A 150 -1.65 22.06 40.17
N ALA A 151 -2.34 22.94 39.44
CA ALA A 151 -3.10 22.56 38.25
C ALA A 151 -2.18 22.08 37.12
N VAL A 152 -1.07 22.79 36.85
CA VAL A 152 -0.04 22.37 35.88
C VAL A 152 0.52 20.98 36.20
N GLN A 153 0.81 20.71 37.48
CA GLN A 153 1.36 19.41 37.92
C GLN A 153 0.41 18.24 37.64
N VAL A 154 -0.89 18.48 37.68
CA VAL A 154 -1.93 17.48 37.37
C VAL A 154 -2.15 17.36 35.87
N GLU A 155 -2.22 18.50 35.17
CA GLU A 155 -2.63 18.56 33.76
C GLU A 155 -1.54 18.04 32.81
N VAL A 156 -0.27 18.37 33.05
CA VAL A 156 0.84 17.98 32.15
C VAL A 156 0.92 16.45 31.96
N PRO A 157 0.91 15.60 33.00
CA PRO A 157 0.92 14.15 32.83
C PRO A 157 -0.33 13.61 32.12
N LEU A 158 -1.50 14.23 32.33
CA LEU A 158 -2.77 13.80 31.73
C LEU A 158 -2.77 14.04 30.22
N VAL A 159 -2.42 15.25 29.80
CA VAL A 159 -2.33 15.62 28.38
C VAL A 159 -1.27 14.78 27.68
N LEU A 160 -0.12 14.56 28.34
CA LEU A 160 0.95 13.74 27.78
C LEU A 160 0.51 12.28 27.59
N ASP A 161 -0.18 11.68 28.56
CA ASP A 161 -0.70 10.31 28.45
C ASP A 161 -1.71 10.20 27.31
N GLN A 162 -2.63 11.16 27.16
CA GLN A 162 -3.62 11.18 26.10
C GLN A 162 -2.99 11.28 24.70
N ILE A 163 -2.01 12.17 24.51
CA ILE A 163 -1.33 12.32 23.21
C ILE A 163 -0.54 11.06 22.86
N MET A 164 0.19 10.52 23.84
CA MET A 164 1.06 9.36 23.62
C MET A 164 0.29 8.03 23.61
N GLN A 165 -1.03 8.06 23.81
CA GLN A 165 -1.91 6.94 23.50
C GLN A 165 -2.11 6.79 21.99
N GLU A 166 -2.04 7.90 21.25
CA GLU A 166 -2.07 7.90 19.80
C GLU A 166 -0.71 7.52 19.20
N GLU A 167 -0.71 7.28 17.89
CA GLU A 167 0.50 7.01 17.13
C GLU A 167 1.30 8.29 16.86
N VAL A 168 2.48 8.37 17.46
CA VAL A 168 3.44 9.46 17.29
C VAL A 168 4.68 8.91 16.60
N ARG A 169 4.81 9.24 15.31
CA ARG A 169 5.99 8.97 14.49
C ARG A 169 6.89 10.19 14.48
N GLU A 170 8.14 10.01 14.08
CA GLU A 170 9.06 11.14 13.87
C GLU A 170 8.47 12.18 12.91
N THR A 171 7.82 11.73 11.83
CA THR A 171 7.19 12.60 10.83
C THR A 171 5.93 13.30 11.34
N SER A 172 5.23 12.75 12.34
CA SER A 172 4.01 13.33 12.91
C SER A 172 4.25 14.08 14.22
N LEU A 173 5.48 14.15 14.72
CA LEU A 173 5.84 14.75 16.00
C LEU A 173 5.37 16.21 16.13
N THR A 174 5.59 17.02 15.10
CA THR A 174 5.14 18.42 15.07
C THR A 174 3.61 18.54 15.14
N SER A 175 2.89 17.60 14.51
CA SER A 175 1.44 17.58 14.58
C SER A 175 0.94 17.15 15.96
N ALA A 176 1.58 16.16 16.59
CA ALA A 176 1.29 15.76 17.97
C ALA A 176 1.51 16.94 18.95
N ARG A 177 2.62 17.68 18.83
CA ARG A 177 2.89 18.88 19.64
C ARG A 177 1.86 20.00 19.46
N ARG A 178 1.29 20.16 18.26
CA ARG A 178 0.21 21.14 18.03
C ARG A 178 -1.10 20.73 18.68
N LYS A 179 -1.39 19.42 18.74
CA LYS A 179 -2.61 18.90 19.40
C LYS A 179 -2.66 19.19 20.90
N VAL A 180 -1.51 19.35 21.56
CA VAL A 180 -1.41 19.69 23.00
C VAL A 180 -2.37 20.80 23.40
N ALA A 181 -2.36 21.92 22.68
CA ALA A 181 -3.18 23.09 23.02
C ALA A 181 -4.70 22.82 22.94
N VAL A 182 -5.12 21.80 22.19
CA VAL A 182 -6.54 21.43 22.03
C VAL A 182 -7.00 20.50 23.15
N LEU A 183 -6.06 19.82 23.82
CA LEU A 183 -6.36 18.81 24.84
C LEU A 183 -6.32 19.36 26.27
N ILE A 184 -5.84 20.58 26.45
CA ILE A 184 -5.79 21.23 27.75
C ILE A 184 -7.20 21.57 28.21
N SER A 185 -7.46 21.32 29.49
CA SER A 185 -8.72 21.66 30.12
C SER A 185 -9.00 23.17 30.01
N PRO A 186 -10.21 23.57 29.60
CA PRO A 186 -10.60 24.98 29.54
C PRO A 186 -10.73 25.64 30.91
N ASP A 187 -10.67 24.86 32.00
CA ASP A 187 -10.74 25.37 33.37
C ASP A 187 -9.37 25.88 33.89
N LEU A 188 -8.28 25.65 33.15
CA LEU A 188 -6.97 26.21 33.50
C LEU A 188 -6.91 27.70 33.18
N ASP A 189 -6.27 28.45 34.07
CA ASP A 189 -5.89 29.84 33.83
C ASP A 189 -4.95 29.96 32.61
N ASP A 190 -4.91 31.14 31.98
CA ASP A 190 -4.13 31.40 30.76
C ASP A 190 -2.62 31.17 30.97
N ASP A 191 -2.06 31.59 32.12
CA ASP A 191 -0.64 31.42 32.42
C ASP A 191 -0.32 29.94 32.71
N ALA A 192 -1.19 29.26 33.45
CA ALA A 192 -1.08 27.83 33.70
C ALA A 192 -1.19 27.01 32.41
N SER A 193 -2.09 27.40 31.51
CA SER A 193 -2.27 26.79 30.20
C SER A 193 -1.01 26.94 29.35
N ALA A 194 -0.44 28.14 29.26
CA ALA A 194 0.77 28.39 28.49
C ALA A 194 1.96 27.54 28.97
N VAL A 195 2.17 27.46 30.29
CA VAL A 195 3.23 26.62 30.87
C VAL A 195 2.97 25.13 30.62
N THR A 196 1.72 24.67 30.77
CA THR A 196 1.32 23.29 30.49
C THR A 196 1.59 22.90 29.04
N ILE A 197 1.26 23.78 28.08
CA ILE A 197 1.51 23.57 26.66
C ILE A 197 3.00 23.31 26.42
N GLU A 198 3.86 24.19 26.90
CA GLU A 198 5.29 24.14 26.60
C GLU A 198 5.95 22.93 27.27
N LEU A 199 5.60 22.62 28.52
CA LEU A 199 6.10 21.43 29.22
C LEU A 199 5.67 20.14 28.53
N ALA A 200 4.38 20.00 28.20
CA ALA A 200 3.87 18.80 27.53
C ALA A 200 4.51 18.64 26.14
N ARG A 201 4.64 19.72 25.36
CA ARG A 201 5.31 19.68 24.04
C ARG A 201 6.76 19.21 24.11
N ALA A 202 7.49 19.66 25.13
CA ALA A 202 8.88 19.32 25.34
C ALA A 202 9.08 17.83 25.68
N LEU A 203 8.08 17.20 26.31
CA LEU A 203 8.12 15.80 26.76
C LEU A 203 7.57 14.80 25.73
N ILE A 204 6.92 15.26 24.65
CA ILE A 204 6.47 14.33 23.60
C ILE A 204 7.69 13.71 22.89
N ARG A 205 7.67 12.38 22.77
CA ARG A 205 8.64 11.57 22.01
C ARG A 205 7.91 10.60 21.07
N PRO A 206 8.54 10.17 19.96
CA PRO A 206 7.99 9.12 19.12
C PRO A 206 7.75 7.82 19.88
N ASN A 207 6.61 7.18 19.63
CA ASN A 207 6.21 5.93 20.26
C ASN A 207 5.88 4.82 19.24
N SER A 208 5.92 5.12 17.94
CA SER A 208 5.69 4.21 16.83
C SER A 208 6.90 4.23 15.89
N PHE A 209 7.38 3.04 15.53
CA PHE A 209 8.60 2.87 14.74
C PHE A 209 8.35 1.96 13.56
N LEU A 210 9.16 2.14 12.52
CA LEU A 210 9.14 1.31 11.32
C LEU A 210 9.49 -0.14 11.68
N ASN A 211 8.59 -1.06 11.32
CA ASN A 211 8.86 -2.48 11.39
C ASN A 211 9.37 -2.94 10.02
N THR A 212 10.69 -2.97 9.87
CA THR A 212 11.34 -3.33 8.61
C THR A 212 11.05 -4.78 8.22
N GLU A 213 11.08 -5.70 9.19
CA GLU A 213 10.78 -7.11 8.97
C GLU A 213 9.37 -7.29 8.40
N ARG A 214 8.35 -6.71 9.05
CA ARG A 214 6.97 -6.82 8.58
C ARG A 214 6.76 -6.13 7.24
N THR A 215 7.44 -5.01 7.01
CA THR A 215 7.39 -4.30 5.72
C THR A 215 7.98 -5.18 4.61
N ASP A 216 9.10 -5.83 4.85
CA ASP A 216 9.76 -6.69 3.88
C ASP A 216 8.98 -7.98 3.61
N GLU A 217 8.34 -8.55 4.63
CA GLU A 217 7.36 -9.64 4.45
C GLU A 217 6.21 -9.24 3.52
N LEU A 218 5.61 -8.06 3.74
CA LEU A 218 4.52 -7.54 2.91
C LEU A 218 4.99 -7.27 1.46
N ARG A 219 6.21 -6.76 1.30
CA ARG A 219 6.85 -6.58 -0.02
C ARG A 219 7.05 -7.90 -0.73
N GLN A 220 7.51 -8.93 -0.02
CA GLN A 220 7.70 -10.26 -0.61
C GLN A 220 6.36 -10.90 -1.01
N GLN A 221 5.33 -10.78 -0.17
CA GLN A 221 3.97 -11.23 -0.51
C GLN A 221 3.42 -10.51 -1.74
N ALA A 222 3.63 -9.18 -1.84
CA ALA A 222 3.22 -8.41 -3.01
C ALA A 222 3.95 -8.85 -4.28
N ARG A 223 5.24 -9.18 -4.19
CA ARG A 223 6.02 -9.75 -5.30
C ARG A 223 5.47 -11.10 -5.74
N GLU A 224 5.16 -11.99 -4.80
CA GLU A 224 4.65 -13.33 -5.08
C GLU A 224 3.23 -13.33 -5.63
N ALA A 225 2.41 -12.32 -5.29
CA ALA A 225 1.05 -12.16 -5.78
C ALA A 225 0.98 -11.71 -7.26
N VAL A 226 2.07 -11.22 -7.86
CA VAL A 226 2.09 -10.78 -9.26
C VAL A 226 2.05 -11.97 -10.22
N GLN A 227 0.97 -12.06 -11.00
CA GLN A 227 0.83 -13.03 -12.08
C GLN A 227 1.76 -12.70 -13.25
N PRO A 228 2.24 -13.70 -14.01
CA PRO A 228 3.08 -13.45 -15.16
C PRO A 228 2.40 -12.60 -16.24
N GLU A 229 3.11 -11.58 -16.75
CA GLU A 229 2.58 -10.74 -17.82
C GLU A 229 2.73 -11.43 -19.19
N ILE A 230 1.60 -11.76 -19.79
CA ILE A 230 1.51 -12.36 -21.13
C ILE A 230 1.60 -11.25 -22.18
N ASN A 231 2.56 -11.37 -23.10
CA ASN A 231 2.63 -10.52 -24.28
C ASN A 231 1.99 -11.21 -25.48
N VAL A 232 1.33 -10.43 -26.31
CA VAL A 232 0.63 -10.82 -27.54
C VAL A 232 1.44 -10.39 -28.75
#